data_AF-A0AAQ4EHT1-F1
#
_entry.id   AF-A0AAQ4EHT1-F1
#
_cell.length_a   1.000
_cell.length_b   1.000
_cell.length_c   1.000
_cell.angle_alpha   90.00
_cell.angle_beta   90.00
_cell.angle_gamma   90.00
#
_symmetry.space_group_name_H-M   'P 1'
#
loop_
_entity.id
_entity.type
_entity.pdbx_description
1 polymer ?
#
loop_
_entity_poly.entity_id
_entity_poly.type
_entity_poly.pdbx_seq_one_letter_code
_entity_poly.pdbx_strand_id
1 'polypeptide(L)'
;MSFADLLNGKSVESLNDAPRELESGSLLVTSVPVNGRVVLQLPRGNLETISPRALVLDRVCDHLDRREYGDAFLLMKVNRIDLNLLCDHDPSAFLSNLSEFAKQVKEPADLNLFLTALT
;
A
#
# COMPACT_ATOMS: atom_id res chain seq x y z
N MET A 1 -8.37 8.10 -10.18
CA MET A 1 -9.63 7.55 -9.61
C MET A 1 -9.92 8.29 -8.33
N SER A 2 -11.17 8.71 -8.09
CA SER A 2 -11.52 9.46 -6.88
C SER A 2 -11.77 8.50 -5.71
N PHE A 3 -11.35 8.87 -4.50
CA PHE A 3 -11.63 8.14 -3.25
C PHE A 3 -13.14 7.89 -3.04
N ALA A 4 -13.98 8.77 -3.61
CA ALA A 4 -15.44 8.64 -3.60
C ALA A 4 -15.95 7.44 -4.42
N ASP A 5 -15.22 7.02 -5.45
CA ASP A 5 -15.61 5.86 -6.28
C ASP A 5 -15.42 4.54 -5.53
N LEU A 6 -14.48 4.50 -4.57
CA LEU A 6 -14.16 3.31 -3.76
C LEU A 6 -15.19 3.08 -2.65
N LEU A 7 -15.74 4.15 -2.07
CA LEU A 7 -16.80 4.07 -1.04
C LEU A 7 -18.17 3.70 -1.62
N ASN A 8 -18.36 3.85 -2.93
CA ASN A 8 -19.64 3.60 -3.61
C ASN A 8 -19.85 2.17 -4.10
N GLY A 9 -19.01 1.21 -3.68
CA GLY A 9 -19.23 -0.21 -3.92
C GLY A 9 -19.25 -0.62 -5.40
N LYS A 10 -18.65 0.18 -6.30
CA LYS A 10 -18.34 -0.31 -7.65
C LYS A 10 -17.36 -1.47 -7.51
N SER A 11 -17.71 -2.60 -8.13
CA SER A 11 -16.99 -3.84 -7.95
C SER A 11 -15.52 -3.66 -8.31
N VAL A 12 -14.68 -3.80 -7.27
CA VAL A 12 -13.24 -3.90 -7.38
C VAL A 12 -12.93 -5.31 -7.92
N GLU A 13 -13.36 -5.61 -9.13
CA GLU A 13 -13.18 -6.94 -9.74
C GLU A 13 -11.74 -7.17 -10.22
N SER A 14 -10.90 -6.12 -10.28
CA SER A 14 -9.52 -6.20 -10.77
C SER A 14 -8.43 -6.15 -9.69
N LEU A 15 -8.79 -5.94 -8.43
CA LEU A 15 -7.87 -6.10 -7.30
C LEU A 15 -8.50 -7.20 -6.44
N ASN A 16 -7.73 -8.23 -6.07
CA ASN A 16 -8.12 -9.21 -5.05
C ASN A 16 -8.25 -8.53 -3.67
N ASP A 17 -9.04 -7.48 -3.57
CA ASP A 17 -9.29 -6.63 -2.40
C ASP A 17 -10.61 -7.06 -1.75
N ALA A 18 -10.74 -8.37 -1.53
CA ALA A 18 -11.86 -8.89 -0.77
C ALA A 18 -11.82 -8.25 0.62
N PRO A 19 -12.94 -7.68 1.10
CA PRO A 19 -12.98 -7.06 2.41
C PRO A 19 -12.56 -8.08 3.48
N ARG A 20 -11.65 -7.67 4.37
CA ARG A 20 -11.26 -8.49 5.52
C ARG A 20 -12.50 -8.73 6.39
N GLU A 21 -12.77 -9.99 6.70
CA GLU A 21 -13.81 -10.36 7.66
C GLU A 21 -13.44 -9.85 9.06
N LEU A 22 -14.44 -9.29 9.77
CA LEU A 22 -14.30 -8.77 11.13
C LEU A 22 -15.31 -9.45 12.06
N GLU A 23 -14.98 -9.54 13.36
CA GLU A 23 -15.93 -10.03 14.37
C GLU A 23 -17.10 -9.04 14.50
N SER A 24 -18.33 -9.55 14.52
CA SER A 24 -19.53 -8.73 14.67
C SER A 24 -19.47 -7.93 15.98
N GLY A 25 -19.70 -6.63 15.90
CA GLY A 25 -19.57 -5.70 17.02
C GLY A 25 -18.20 -5.03 17.17
N SER A 26 -17.27 -5.27 16.23
CA SER A 26 -16.01 -4.52 16.17
C SER A 26 -16.27 -3.05 15.85
N LEU A 27 -15.54 -2.14 16.52
CA LEU A 27 -15.69 -0.69 16.37
C LEU A 27 -14.41 -0.05 15.84
N LEU A 28 -14.53 0.88 14.89
CA LEU A 28 -13.42 1.73 14.46
C LEU A 28 -13.13 2.79 15.53
N VAL A 29 -11.91 2.75 16.08
CA VAL A 29 -11.46 3.69 17.11
C VAL A 29 -10.74 4.87 16.46
N THR A 30 -9.78 4.61 15.58
CA THR A 30 -9.04 5.66 14.89
C THR A 30 -8.35 5.16 13.62
N SER A 31 -8.06 6.08 12.70
CA SER A 31 -7.15 5.86 11.58
C SER A 31 -5.73 6.31 11.92
N VAL A 32 -4.73 5.62 11.38
CA VAL A 32 -3.31 5.97 11.45
C VAL A 32 -2.83 6.21 10.00
N PRO A 33 -2.96 7.44 9.49
CA PRO A 33 -2.78 7.72 8.06
C PRO A 33 -1.38 7.39 7.55
N VAL A 34 -0.34 7.69 8.33
CA VAL A 34 1.07 7.57 7.90
C VAL A 34 1.41 6.20 7.29
N ASN A 35 0.80 5.11 7.78
CA ASN A 35 1.08 3.75 7.32
C ASN A 35 -0.15 3.06 6.71
N GLY A 36 -1.24 3.80 6.46
CA GLY A 36 -2.48 3.22 5.93
C GLY A 36 -3.13 2.22 6.88
N ARG A 37 -3.04 2.45 8.19
CA ARG A 37 -3.55 1.53 9.24
C ARG A 37 -4.80 2.07 9.90
N VAL A 38 -5.58 1.19 10.50
CA VAL A 38 -6.69 1.55 11.40
C VAL A 38 -6.60 0.75 12.68
N VAL A 39 -7.08 1.33 13.77
CA VAL A 39 -7.22 0.67 15.06
C VAL A 39 -8.70 0.36 15.28
N LEU A 40 -8.98 -0.92 15.50
CA LEU A 40 -10.30 -1.46 15.81
C LEU A 40 -10.33 -1.89 17.28
N GLN A 41 -11.47 -1.69 17.93
CA GLN A 41 -11.80 -2.38 19.17
C GLN A 41 -12.63 -3.61 18.83
N LEU A 42 -12.14 -4.79 19.17
CA LEU A 42 -12.91 -6.03 19.07
C LEU A 42 -14.05 -6.06 20.11
N PRO A 43 -15.09 -6.89 19.90
CA PRO A 43 -16.24 -6.99 20.82
C PRO A 43 -15.86 -7.31 22.27
N ARG A 44 -14.71 -7.98 22.48
CA ARG A 44 -14.18 -8.35 23.81
C ARG A 44 -13.39 -7.23 24.50
N GLY A 45 -13.25 -6.08 23.85
CA GLY A 45 -12.52 -4.92 24.37
C GLY A 45 -11.06 -4.81 23.96
N ASN A 46 -10.50 -5.82 23.27
CA ASN A 46 -9.12 -5.78 22.75
C ASN A 46 -8.99 -4.73 21.64
N LEU A 47 -7.84 -4.06 21.58
CA LEU A 47 -7.50 -3.20 20.45
C LEU A 47 -6.64 -3.96 19.45
N GLU A 48 -7.06 -3.95 18.18
CA GLU A 48 -6.33 -4.54 17.07
C GLU A 48 -5.99 -3.47 16.04
N THR A 49 -4.76 -3.52 15.52
CA THR A 49 -4.37 -2.67 14.39
C THR A 49 -4.36 -3.51 13.12
N ILE A 50 -5.05 -3.03 12.09
CA ILE A 50 -5.07 -3.67 10.77
C ILE A 50 -4.59 -2.69 9.70
N SER A 51 -4.10 -3.21 8.58
CA SER A 51 -3.70 -2.44 7.39
C SER A 51 -4.66 -2.76 6.24
N PRO A 52 -5.79 -2.05 6.08
CA PRO A 52 -6.69 -2.26 4.94
C PRO A 52 -5.93 -1.96 3.64
N ARG A 53 -5.99 -2.88 2.66
CA ARG A 53 -5.15 -2.79 1.47
C ARG A 53 -5.39 -1.52 0.66
N ALA A 54 -6.64 -1.07 0.54
CA ALA A 54 -6.98 0.22 -0.03
C ALA A 54 -6.23 1.41 0.59
N LEU A 55 -6.12 1.46 1.93
CA LEU A 55 -5.42 2.56 2.62
C LEU A 55 -3.91 2.47 2.46
N VAL A 56 -3.36 1.26 2.40
CA VAL A 56 -1.93 1.07 2.12
C VAL A 56 -1.62 1.49 0.68
N LEU A 57 -2.46 1.11 -0.29
CA LEU A 57 -2.29 1.50 -1.69
C LEU A 57 -2.38 3.01 -1.89
N ASP A 58 -3.35 3.68 -1.25
CA ASP A 58 -3.44 5.15 -1.22
C ASP A 58 -2.11 5.78 -0.77
N ARG A 59 -1.52 5.27 0.31
CA ARG A 59 -0.21 5.75 0.81
C ARG A 59 0.94 5.44 -0.14
N VAL A 60 0.94 4.27 -0.77
CA VAL A 60 1.96 3.92 -1.78
C VAL A 60 1.88 4.91 -2.94
N CYS A 61 0.69 5.16 -3.49
CA CYS A 61 0.50 6.14 -4.56
C CYS A 61 0.97 7.54 -4.16
N ASP A 62 0.62 8.00 -2.95
CA ASP A 62 1.07 9.29 -2.40
C ASP A 62 2.62 9.39 -2.38
N HIS A 63 3.31 8.33 -1.95
CA HIS A 63 4.78 8.29 -1.94
C HIS A 63 5.36 8.29 -3.36
N LEU A 64 4.76 7.54 -4.30
CA LEU A 64 5.22 7.48 -5.69
C LEU A 64 5.07 8.82 -6.41
N ASP A 65 3.97 9.53 -6.19
CA ASP A 65 3.73 10.87 -6.74
C ASP A 65 4.79 11.88 -6.25
N ARG A 66 5.31 11.68 -5.03
CA ARG A 66 6.37 12.49 -4.42
C ARG A 66 7.79 12.00 -4.70
N ARG A 67 7.95 10.89 -5.43
CA ARG A 67 9.23 10.23 -5.71
C ARG A 67 9.95 9.73 -4.45
N GLU A 68 9.19 9.43 -3.40
CA GLU A 68 9.65 8.82 -2.15
C GLU A 68 9.69 7.29 -2.31
N TYR A 69 10.47 6.82 -3.29
CA TYR A 69 10.57 5.41 -3.67
C TYR A 69 10.98 4.47 -2.54
N GLY A 70 11.83 4.91 -1.60
CA GLY A 70 12.27 4.10 -0.47
C GLY A 70 11.13 3.79 0.49
N ASP A 71 10.30 4.80 0.82
CA ASP A 71 9.15 4.65 1.70
C ASP A 71 8.04 3.83 1.02
N ALA A 72 7.78 4.08 -0.26
CA ALA A 72 6.89 3.26 -1.07
C ALA A 72 7.33 1.79 -1.07
N PHE A 73 8.60 1.52 -1.40
CA PHE A 73 9.15 0.16 -1.45
C PHE A 73 9.02 -0.55 -0.11
N LEU A 74 9.37 0.11 1.01
CA LEU A 74 9.26 -0.47 2.34
C LEU A 74 7.80 -0.80 2.70
N LEU A 75 6.89 0.13 2.44
CA LEU A 75 5.47 -0.06 2.71
C LEU A 75 4.89 -1.21 1.89
N MET A 76 5.28 -1.32 0.62
CA MET A 76 4.88 -2.41 -0.27
C MET A 76 5.45 -3.75 0.20
N LYS A 77 6.73 -3.81 0.54
CA LYS A 77 7.41 -5.01 1.05
C LYS A 77 6.76 -5.54 2.34
N VAL A 78 6.49 -4.65 3.30
CA VAL A 78 5.86 -5.04 4.58
C VAL A 78 4.43 -5.55 4.40
N ASN A 79 3.64 -4.92 3.51
CA ASN A 79 2.24 -5.28 3.29
C ASN A 79 2.04 -6.26 2.13
N ARG A 80 3.13 -6.80 1.55
CA ARG A 80 3.11 -7.74 0.41
C ARG A 80 2.27 -7.20 -0.75
N ILE A 81 2.50 -5.94 -1.12
CA ILE A 81 1.99 -5.35 -2.35
C ILE A 81 2.93 -5.74 -3.49
N ASP A 82 2.37 -5.94 -4.67
CA ASP A 82 3.15 -6.24 -5.86
C ASP A 82 4.10 -5.08 -6.18
N LEU A 83 5.39 -5.39 -6.27
CA LEU A 83 6.46 -4.41 -6.51
C LEU A 83 6.42 -3.85 -7.93
N ASN A 84 5.71 -4.49 -8.88
CA ASN A 84 5.50 -3.97 -10.22
C ASN A 84 4.82 -2.58 -10.21
N LEU A 85 4.03 -2.28 -9.18
CA LEU A 85 3.40 -0.96 -9.02
C LEU A 85 4.41 0.19 -8.93
N LEU A 86 5.66 -0.06 -8.51
CA LEU A 86 6.73 0.96 -8.54
C LEU A 86 6.99 1.49 -9.96
N CYS A 87 6.78 0.64 -10.96
CA CYS A 87 6.94 0.97 -12.38
C CYS A 87 5.60 1.32 -13.04
N ASP A 88 4.55 0.54 -12.76
CA ASP A 88 3.27 0.64 -13.46
C ASP A 88 2.49 1.92 -13.11
N HIS A 89 2.77 2.54 -11.95
CA HIS A 89 2.12 3.77 -11.53
C HIS A 89 2.37 4.93 -12.50
N ASP A 90 3.62 5.15 -12.89
CA ASP A 90 4.03 6.07 -13.95
C ASP A 90 5.36 5.58 -14.57
N PRO A 91 5.31 4.77 -15.65
CA PRO A 91 6.50 4.21 -16.25
C PRO A 91 7.48 5.26 -16.77
N SER A 92 6.97 6.39 -17.27
CA SER A 92 7.81 7.45 -17.83
C SER A 92 8.57 8.19 -16.73
N ALA A 93 7.87 8.54 -15.64
CA ALA A 93 8.50 9.16 -14.48
C ALA A 93 9.46 8.20 -13.79
N PHE A 94 9.12 6.91 -13.65
CA PHE A 94 10.00 5.91 -13.03
C PHE A 94 11.32 5.77 -13.79
N LEU A 95 11.26 5.58 -15.11
CA LEU A 95 12.47 5.47 -15.95
C LEU A 95 13.32 6.74 -15.90
N SER A 96 12.69 7.91 -15.88
CA SER A 96 13.39 9.20 -15.78
C SER A 96 14.09 9.40 -14.43
N ASN A 97 13.60 8.77 -13.36
CA ASN A 97 14.11 8.91 -11.99
C ASN A 97 14.72 7.60 -11.45
N LEU A 98 15.10 6.65 -12.32
CA LEU A 98 15.61 5.33 -11.92
C LEU A 98 16.86 5.42 -11.02
N SER A 99 17.72 6.42 -11.26
CA SER A 99 18.89 6.66 -10.41
C SER A 99 18.50 7.05 -8.98
N GLU A 100 17.40 7.78 -8.81
CA GLU A 100 16.88 8.16 -7.49
C GLU A 100 16.29 6.95 -6.78
N PHE A 101 15.51 6.11 -7.48
CA PHE A 101 15.04 4.82 -6.97
C PHE A 101 16.20 3.98 -6.42
N ALA A 102 17.25 3.75 -7.21
CA ALA A 102 18.39 2.93 -6.79
C ALA A 102 19.19 3.55 -5.62
N LYS A 103 19.18 4.89 -5.48
CA LYS A 103 19.81 5.58 -4.34
C LYS A 103 18.98 5.50 -3.07
N GLN A 104 17.66 5.35 -3.17
CA GLN A 104 16.77 5.21 -2.02
C GLN A 104 16.67 3.74 -1.56
N VAL A 105 16.55 2.79 -2.50
CA VAL A 105 16.54 1.34 -2.26
C VAL A 105 17.97 0.79 -2.38
N LYS A 106 18.75 0.98 -1.32
CA LYS A 106 20.23 0.81 -1.35
C LYS A 106 20.68 -0.62 -1.14
N GLU A 107 19.87 -1.41 -0.44
CA GLU A 107 20.24 -2.77 -0.04
C GLU A 107 20.20 -3.69 -1.27
N PRO A 108 21.30 -4.40 -1.59
CA PRO A 108 21.34 -5.30 -2.75
C PRO A 108 20.23 -6.37 -2.71
N ALA A 109 19.85 -6.82 -1.52
CA ALA A 109 18.75 -7.78 -1.34
C ALA A 109 17.39 -7.20 -1.77
N ASP A 110 17.17 -5.91 -1.53
CA ASP A 110 15.92 -5.22 -1.87
C ASP A 110 15.83 -4.94 -3.37
N LEU A 111 16.95 -4.56 -4.00
CA LEU A 111 17.04 -4.46 -5.45
C LEU A 111 16.83 -5.81 -6.13
N ASN A 112 17.43 -6.88 -5.61
CA ASN A 112 17.20 -8.23 -6.13
C ASN A 112 15.72 -8.63 -5.99
N LEU A 113 15.10 -8.37 -4.84
CA LEU A 113 13.68 -8.65 -4.61
C LEU A 113 12.81 -7.94 -5.67
N PHE A 114 13.07 -6.65 -5.91
CA PHE A 114 12.40 -5.89 -6.95
C PHE A 114 12.59 -6.53 -8.34
N LEU A 115 13.83 -6.79 -8.74
CA LEU A 115 14.14 -7.36 -10.05
C LEU A 115 13.51 -8.74 -10.26
N THR A 116 13.42 -9.57 -9.22
CA THR A 116 12.77 -10.89 -9.30
C THR A 116 11.24 -10.84 -9.35
N ALA A 117 10.64 -9.73 -8.90
CA ALA A 117 9.20 -9.53 -8.94
C ALA A 117 8.73 -8.94 -10.28
N LEU A 118 9.65 -8.39 -11.08
CA LEU A 118 9.34 -7.83 -12.41
C LEU A 118 8.81 -8.93 -13.34
N THR A 119 7.61 -8.72 -13.86
CA THR A 119 6.94 -9.60 -14.83
C THR A 119 6.44 -8.83 -16.03
#